data_AF-A0A948G7S1-F1
#
_entry.id   AF-A0A948G7S1-F1
#
_cell.length_a   1.000
_cell.length_b   1.000
_cell.length_c   1.000
_cell.angle_alpha   90.00
_cell.angle_beta   90.00
_cell.angle_gamma   90.00
#
_symmetry.space_group_name_H-M   'P 1'
#
loop_
_entity.id
_entity.type
_entity.pdbx_description
1 polymer ?
#
loop_
_entity_poly.entity_id
_entity_poly.type
_entity_poly.pdbx_seq_one_letter_code
_entity_poly.pdbx_strand_id
1 'polypeptide(L)'
;MSFENPIPESEQQVGFGSRPSELDRPLEALTREEKEALWQKTAEAVDRVVDPENEPVDKGIKETVIALNALNINTSGSCEGHTDHGTGMPFVHIEASGEPEEQYKGETAAIQKIADERGLDFDVVKRGIDGQAKEDAFDIYSENGQTDDYKKWCEENRALRQQVTGVLEEYNRDRDVAPDVRLMIVNYGDDSFRINNGGVHEKPVNEKPDEEQKQELIRRLESDQAEMKTFTEFLKKKYFGE
;
A
#
# COMPACT_ATOMS: atom_id res chain seq x y z
N MET A 1 -9.53 -18.46 30.22
CA MET A 1 -9.85 -17.02 30.14
C MET A 1 -10.21 -16.77 28.70
N SER A 2 -11.49 -16.59 28.47
CA SER A 2 -12.13 -16.37 27.17
C SER A 2 -11.80 -14.97 26.68
N PHE A 3 -11.19 -14.87 25.50
CA PHE A 3 -11.12 -13.64 24.73
C PHE A 3 -12.18 -13.75 23.63
N GLU A 4 -13.43 -13.56 24.03
CA GLU A 4 -14.51 -13.21 23.11
C GLU A 4 -14.56 -11.68 23.09
N ASN A 5 -13.96 -11.07 22.08
CA ASN A 5 -14.43 -9.79 21.58
C ASN A 5 -14.69 -10.01 20.08
N PRO A 6 -15.95 -10.08 19.64
CA PRO A 6 -16.22 -10.10 18.22
C PRO A 6 -15.78 -8.76 17.65
N ILE A 7 -14.94 -8.80 16.62
CA ILE A 7 -14.70 -7.65 15.76
C ILE A 7 -16.06 -7.30 15.14
N PRO A 8 -16.55 -6.06 15.28
CA PRO A 8 -17.85 -5.72 14.73
C PRO A 8 -17.84 -5.82 13.19
N GLU A 9 -18.74 -6.64 12.64
CA GLU A 9 -18.99 -6.89 11.21
C GLU A 9 -19.53 -5.66 10.43
N SER A 10 -19.14 -4.43 10.79
CA SER A 10 -19.64 -3.22 10.11
C SER A 10 -18.59 -2.14 9.85
N GLU A 11 -17.32 -2.41 10.06
CA GLU A 11 -16.26 -1.62 9.44
C GLU A 11 -15.90 -2.29 8.11
N GLN A 12 -16.79 -2.06 7.13
CA GLN A 12 -16.39 -2.12 5.73
C GLN A 12 -15.03 -1.44 5.63
N GLN A 13 -14.02 -2.16 5.14
CA GLN A 13 -12.73 -1.60 4.77
C GLN A 13 -13.00 -0.39 3.86
N VAL A 14 -13.02 0.79 4.47
CA VAL A 14 -13.03 2.05 3.76
C VAL A 14 -11.65 2.07 3.13
N GLY A 15 -11.55 1.70 1.85
CA GLY A 15 -10.31 1.85 1.10
C GLY A 15 -9.74 3.23 1.40
N PHE A 16 -8.48 3.24 1.84
CA PHE A 16 -7.77 4.39 2.36
C PHE A 16 -8.04 5.65 1.53
N GLY A 17 -8.89 6.54 2.04
CA GLY A 17 -9.01 7.90 1.52
C GLY A 17 -9.44 8.02 0.06
N SER A 18 -10.38 7.21 -0.42
CA SER A 18 -11.08 7.53 -1.67
C SER A 18 -11.61 8.96 -1.62
N ARG A 19 -11.29 9.78 -2.64
CA ARG A 19 -11.78 11.15 -2.77
C ARG A 19 -13.29 11.18 -2.47
N PRO A 20 -13.77 12.09 -1.62
CA PRO A 20 -15.20 12.22 -1.36
C PRO A 20 -15.94 12.40 -2.68
N SER A 21 -16.96 11.55 -2.93
CA SER A 21 -17.78 11.53 -4.15
C SER A 21 -18.46 12.86 -4.48
N GLU A 22 -18.45 13.82 -3.56
CA GLU A 22 -19.01 15.16 -3.69
C GLU A 22 -18.31 16.03 -4.75
N LEU A 23 -17.19 15.58 -5.33
CA LEU A 23 -16.48 16.27 -6.41
C LEU A 23 -16.20 15.34 -7.60
N ASP A 24 -17.23 14.85 -8.29
CA ASP A 24 -17.11 14.12 -9.57
C ASP A 24 -16.52 14.95 -10.74
N ARG A 25 -16.06 16.18 -10.48
CA ARG A 25 -15.38 17.01 -11.49
C ARG A 25 -13.90 16.62 -11.61
N PRO A 26 -13.33 16.68 -12.83
CA PRO A 26 -11.90 16.51 -13.05
C PRO A 26 -11.08 17.45 -12.17
N LEU A 27 -9.92 17.00 -11.67
CA LEU A 27 -9.04 17.80 -10.80
C LEU A 27 -8.59 19.10 -11.48
N GLU A 28 -8.47 19.08 -12.80
CA GLU A 28 -8.08 20.21 -13.65
C GLU A 28 -9.16 21.31 -13.70
N ALA A 29 -10.41 20.97 -13.36
CA ALA A 29 -11.53 21.90 -13.35
C ALA A 29 -11.75 22.56 -11.98
N LEU A 30 -10.99 22.16 -10.95
CA LEU A 30 -11.11 22.73 -9.60
C LEU A 30 -10.35 24.06 -9.50
N THR A 31 -10.91 25.02 -8.74
CA THR A 31 -10.16 26.22 -8.35
C THR A 31 -9.07 25.90 -7.34
N ARG A 32 -8.16 26.84 -7.10
CA ARG A 32 -7.11 26.67 -6.09
C ARG A 32 -7.70 26.46 -4.70
N GLU A 33 -8.74 27.20 -4.34
CA GLU A 33 -9.43 27.09 -3.05
C GLU A 33 -10.11 25.73 -2.89
N GLU A 34 -10.72 25.20 -3.96
CA GLU A 34 -11.31 23.85 -3.96
C GLU A 34 -10.24 22.77 -3.79
N LYS A 35 -9.08 22.93 -4.44
CA LYS A 35 -7.93 22.04 -4.27
C LYS A 35 -7.34 22.09 -2.87
N GLU A 36 -7.22 23.27 -2.27
CA GLU A 36 -6.77 23.46 -0.89
C GLU A 36 -7.75 22.82 0.11
N ALA A 37 -9.06 22.98 -0.10
CA ALA A 37 -10.08 22.35 0.74
C ALA A 37 -10.04 20.81 0.63
N LEU A 38 -9.87 20.28 -0.59
CA LEU A 38 -9.74 18.83 -0.79
C LEU A 38 -8.43 18.30 -0.17
N TRP A 39 -7.32 19.02 -0.33
CA TRP A 39 -6.04 18.67 0.30
C TRP A 39 -6.18 18.57 1.83
N GLN A 40 -6.80 19.57 2.45
CA GLN A 40 -7.05 19.59 3.89
C GLN A 40 -7.92 18.41 4.33
N LYS A 41 -9.00 18.10 3.59
CA LYS A 41 -9.87 16.95 3.87
C LYS A 41 -9.12 15.63 3.75
N THR A 42 -8.23 15.49 2.75
CA THR A 42 -7.37 14.31 2.59
C THR A 42 -6.37 14.21 3.74
N ALA A 43 -5.74 15.31 4.16
CA ALA A 43 -4.83 15.34 5.29
C ALA A 43 -5.52 14.88 6.59
N GLU A 44 -6.72 15.38 6.86
CA GLU A 44 -7.52 14.96 8.01
C GLU A 44 -7.98 13.50 7.95
N ALA A 45 -8.13 12.94 6.74
CA ALA A 45 -8.40 11.51 6.58
C ALA A 45 -7.15 10.69 6.90
N VAL A 46 -5.99 11.08 6.36
CA VAL A 46 -4.70 10.41 6.60
C VAL A 46 -4.29 10.50 8.08
N ASP A 47 -4.60 11.59 8.79
CA ASP A 47 -4.32 11.73 10.22
C ASP A 47 -5.11 10.74 11.09
N ARG A 48 -6.21 10.18 10.58
CA ARG A 48 -7.03 9.17 11.27
C ARG A 48 -6.61 7.75 10.95
N VAL A 49 -5.73 7.56 9.97
CA VAL A 49 -5.20 6.25 9.61
C VAL A 49 -4.20 5.81 10.67
N VAL A 50 -4.42 4.62 11.21
CA VAL A 50 -3.49 3.91 12.08
C VAL A 50 -3.32 2.48 11.60
N ASP A 51 -2.17 1.89 11.89
CA ASP A 51 -1.89 0.48 11.59
C ASP A 51 -2.51 -0.46 12.66
N PRO A 52 -2.35 -1.80 12.55
CA PRO A 52 -2.84 -2.74 13.56
C PRO A 52 -2.23 -2.58 14.96
N GLU A 53 -1.09 -1.91 15.08
CA GLU A 53 -0.43 -1.57 16.35
C GLU A 53 -0.88 -0.19 16.88
N ASN A 54 -1.85 0.44 16.20
CA ASN A 54 -2.39 1.76 16.48
C ASN A 54 -1.34 2.88 16.32
N GLU A 55 -0.36 2.67 15.45
CA GLU A 55 0.65 3.66 15.06
C GLU A 55 0.16 4.50 13.86
N PRO A 56 0.32 5.83 13.90
CA PRO A 56 -0.08 6.69 12.80
C PRO A 56 0.91 6.59 11.63
N VAL A 57 0.49 7.07 10.45
CA VAL A 57 1.40 7.22 9.30
C VAL A 57 2.66 8.02 9.67
N ASP A 58 3.82 7.46 9.33
CA ASP A 58 5.16 8.04 9.50
C ASP A 58 5.24 9.50 9.01
N LYS A 59 5.79 10.38 9.85
CA LYS A 59 5.78 11.83 9.61
C LYS A 59 6.52 12.23 8.34
N GLY A 60 7.62 11.55 8.02
CA GLY A 60 8.47 11.82 6.87
C GLY A 60 7.86 11.42 5.53
N ILE A 61 6.86 10.54 5.52
CA ILE A 61 6.18 10.09 4.28
C ILE A 61 4.70 10.50 4.20
N LYS A 62 4.12 10.98 5.30
CA LYS A 62 2.70 11.40 5.38
C LYS A 62 2.28 12.35 4.26
N GLU A 63 3.08 13.37 3.94
CA GLU A 63 2.72 14.29 2.84
C GLU A 63 2.71 13.61 1.47
N THR A 64 3.54 12.59 1.24
CA THR A 64 3.50 11.79 0.01
C THR A 64 2.17 11.04 -0.10
N VAL A 65 1.74 10.42 1.01
CA VAL A 65 0.45 9.73 1.09
C VAL A 65 -0.70 10.69 0.80
N ILE A 66 -0.68 11.89 1.40
CA ILE A 66 -1.69 12.93 1.14
C ILE A 66 -1.70 13.35 -0.34
N ALA A 67 -0.53 13.61 -0.92
CA ALA A 67 -0.40 14.05 -2.30
C ALA A 67 -0.90 13.02 -3.31
N LEU A 68 -0.58 11.73 -3.09
CA LEU A 68 -1.07 10.63 -3.93
C LEU A 68 -2.60 10.52 -3.84
N ASN A 69 -3.17 10.50 -2.64
CA ASN A 69 -4.62 10.42 -2.45
C ASN A 69 -5.35 11.64 -3.05
N ALA A 70 -4.77 12.84 -2.94
CA ALA A 70 -5.32 14.05 -3.57
C ALA A 70 -5.32 13.97 -5.10
N LEU A 71 -4.40 13.20 -5.70
CA LEU A 71 -4.35 12.88 -7.14
C LEU A 71 -5.22 11.67 -7.53
N ASN A 72 -6.11 11.22 -6.64
CA ASN A 72 -6.93 10.01 -6.79
C ASN A 72 -6.10 8.73 -6.98
N ILE A 73 -4.91 8.66 -6.37
CA ILE A 73 -4.09 7.46 -6.32
C ILE A 73 -4.23 6.90 -4.91
N ASN A 74 -5.01 5.83 -4.77
CA ASN A 74 -5.32 5.20 -3.49
C ASN A 74 -4.07 4.51 -2.91
N THR A 75 -3.83 4.64 -1.60
CA THR A 75 -2.64 4.12 -0.92
C THR A 75 -3.04 3.19 0.23
N SER A 76 -2.53 1.96 0.31
CA SER A 76 -2.93 1.01 1.36
C SER A 76 -1.92 0.80 2.49
N GLY A 77 -0.73 1.35 2.34
CA GLY A 77 0.30 1.27 3.36
C GLY A 77 1.47 2.16 2.99
N SER A 78 2.28 2.51 3.99
CA SER A 78 3.50 3.28 3.77
C SER A 78 4.47 3.08 4.92
N CYS A 79 5.75 3.30 4.65
CA CYS A 79 6.78 3.41 5.68
C CYS A 79 7.78 4.48 5.22
N GLU A 80 8.31 5.29 6.12
CA GLU A 80 9.39 6.25 5.80
C GLU A 80 10.78 5.60 5.72
N GLY A 81 10.86 4.32 6.06
CA GLY A 81 12.09 3.56 6.18
C GLY A 81 12.78 3.83 7.51
N HIS A 82 13.23 2.76 8.17
CA HIS A 82 13.81 2.81 9.51
C HIS A 82 15.09 1.98 9.60
N THR A 83 15.91 2.24 10.62
CA THR A 83 17.18 1.51 10.84
C THR A 83 17.13 0.48 11.96
N ASP A 84 16.01 0.41 12.67
CA ASP A 84 15.79 -0.41 13.86
C ASP A 84 14.52 -1.27 13.79
N HIS A 85 13.64 -1.03 12.81
CA HIS A 85 12.43 -1.80 12.57
C HIS A 85 11.99 -1.70 11.10
N GLY A 86 10.92 -2.41 10.72
CA GLY A 86 10.27 -2.26 9.41
C GLY A 86 11.20 -2.52 8.21
N THR A 87 11.07 -1.67 7.18
CA THR A 87 11.87 -1.71 5.96
C THR A 87 13.00 -0.69 6.03
N GLY A 88 14.16 -1.05 5.47
CA GLY A 88 15.30 -0.13 5.39
C GLY A 88 15.20 0.94 4.29
N MET A 89 13.99 1.22 3.80
CA MET A 89 13.71 2.18 2.73
C MET A 89 12.27 2.70 2.85
N PRO A 90 12.00 3.92 2.36
CA PRO A 90 10.64 4.42 2.26
C PRO A 90 9.87 3.71 1.15
N PHE A 91 8.60 3.47 1.38
CA PHE A 91 7.69 2.96 0.36
C PHE A 91 6.27 3.49 0.55
N VAL A 92 5.51 3.52 -0.54
CA VAL A 92 4.05 3.65 -0.50
C VAL A 92 3.44 2.50 -1.29
N HIS A 93 2.58 1.72 -0.65
CA HIS A 93 1.80 0.66 -1.26
C HIS A 93 0.55 1.28 -1.90
N ILE A 94 0.34 0.95 -3.17
CA ILE A 94 -0.75 1.40 -4.01
C ILE A 94 -1.62 0.19 -4.36
N GLU A 95 -2.92 0.35 -4.16
CA GLU A 95 -3.93 -0.62 -4.57
C GLU A 95 -5.27 0.08 -4.83
N ALA A 96 -6.15 -0.54 -5.60
CA ALA A 96 -7.53 -0.09 -5.76
C ALA A 96 -8.31 -0.25 -4.45
N SER A 97 -9.25 0.66 -4.18
CA SER A 97 -10.08 0.56 -2.99
C SER A 97 -11.08 -0.61 -3.09
N GLY A 98 -11.48 -1.15 -1.94
CA GLY A 98 -12.49 -2.20 -1.88
C GLY A 98 -12.00 -3.55 -2.42
N GLU A 99 -10.80 -3.97 -2.01
CA GLU A 99 -10.35 -5.36 -2.24
C GLU A 99 -11.42 -6.33 -1.73
N PRO A 100 -11.89 -7.27 -2.57
CA PRO A 100 -12.92 -8.20 -2.15
C PRO A 100 -12.35 -9.25 -1.20
N GLU A 101 -13.18 -9.71 -0.27
CA GLU A 101 -12.78 -10.71 0.73
C GLU A 101 -12.37 -12.06 0.11
N GLU A 102 -12.97 -12.43 -1.03
CA GLU A 102 -12.66 -13.65 -1.76
C GLU A 102 -12.02 -13.36 -3.11
N GLN A 103 -10.83 -13.91 -3.31
CA GLN A 103 -10.16 -13.96 -4.60
C GLN A 103 -10.78 -15.04 -5.48
N TYR A 104 -11.02 -16.23 -4.92
CA TYR A 104 -11.56 -17.40 -5.62
C TYR A 104 -12.96 -17.75 -5.14
N LYS A 105 -13.79 -18.28 -6.04
CA LYS A 105 -15.15 -18.70 -5.68
C LYS A 105 -15.11 -19.82 -4.63
N GLY A 106 -15.68 -19.55 -3.47
CA GLY A 106 -15.76 -20.51 -2.37
C GLY A 106 -14.45 -20.64 -1.57
N GLU A 107 -13.56 -19.67 -1.68
CA GLU A 107 -12.30 -19.61 -0.93
C GLU A 107 -12.53 -19.72 0.58
N THR A 108 -13.43 -18.90 1.14
CA THR A 108 -13.71 -18.90 2.59
C THR A 108 -14.23 -20.25 3.05
N ALA A 109 -15.14 -20.85 2.29
CA ALA A 109 -15.70 -22.16 2.61
C ALA A 109 -14.63 -23.26 2.58
N ALA A 110 -13.69 -23.21 1.64
CA ALA A 110 -12.58 -24.16 1.55
C ALA A 110 -11.58 -23.99 2.70
N ILE A 111 -11.23 -22.75 3.05
CA ILE A 111 -10.38 -22.45 4.21
C ILE A 111 -11.02 -22.96 5.51
N GLN A 112 -12.31 -22.65 5.72
CA GLN A 112 -13.03 -23.09 6.91
C GLN A 112 -13.08 -24.63 7.01
N LYS A 113 -13.32 -25.31 5.89
CA LYS A 113 -13.33 -26.77 5.83
C LYS A 113 -11.99 -27.35 6.30
N ILE A 114 -10.86 -26.84 5.79
CA ILE A 114 -9.53 -27.33 6.18
C ILE A 114 -9.22 -26.99 7.64
N ALA A 115 -9.63 -25.81 8.11
CA ALA A 115 -9.49 -25.43 9.51
C ALA A 115 -10.22 -26.42 10.43
N ASP A 116 -11.48 -26.75 10.12
CA ASP A 116 -12.29 -27.69 10.88
C ASP A 116 -11.72 -29.13 10.85
N GLU A 117 -11.31 -29.61 9.68
CA GLU A 117 -10.73 -30.96 9.50
C GLU A 117 -9.43 -31.14 10.29
N ARG A 118 -8.67 -30.06 10.48
CA ARG A 118 -7.37 -30.06 11.17
C ARG A 118 -7.43 -29.56 12.62
N GLY A 119 -8.59 -29.07 13.07
CA GLY A 119 -8.74 -28.44 14.38
C GLY A 119 -7.89 -27.18 14.54
N LEU A 120 -7.71 -26.42 13.45
CA LEU A 120 -7.00 -25.15 13.42
C LEU A 120 -7.97 -23.98 13.48
N ASP A 121 -7.48 -22.82 13.90
CA ASP A 121 -8.23 -21.57 13.75
C ASP A 121 -8.29 -21.14 12.28
N PHE A 122 -9.39 -20.53 11.86
CA PHE A 122 -9.58 -20.07 10.48
C PHE A 122 -8.46 -19.12 10.04
N ASP A 123 -8.04 -18.19 10.91
CA ASP A 123 -6.99 -17.21 10.59
C ASP A 123 -5.61 -17.86 10.45
N VAL A 124 -5.36 -18.97 11.15
CA VAL A 124 -4.11 -19.74 11.01
C VAL A 124 -4.00 -20.30 9.59
N VAL A 125 -5.10 -20.80 9.04
CA VAL A 125 -5.15 -21.30 7.66
C VAL A 125 -5.16 -20.15 6.67
N LYS A 126 -6.04 -19.15 6.85
CA LYS A 126 -6.20 -18.00 5.93
C LYS A 126 -4.87 -17.26 5.70
N ARG A 127 -4.14 -16.97 6.79
CA ARG A 127 -2.86 -16.24 6.78
C ARG A 127 -1.65 -17.11 6.42
N GLY A 128 -1.85 -18.41 6.22
CA GLY A 128 -0.76 -19.34 5.86
C GLY A 128 0.26 -19.57 6.97
N ILE A 129 -0.13 -19.41 8.24
CA ILE A 129 0.72 -19.74 9.40
C ILE A 129 1.02 -21.24 9.40
N ASP A 130 0.02 -22.06 9.05
CA ASP A 130 0.22 -23.46 8.67
C ASP A 130 0.24 -23.58 7.14
N GLY A 131 1.45 -23.70 6.57
CA GLY A 131 1.65 -23.71 5.13
C GLY A 131 0.95 -24.88 4.43
N GLN A 132 0.91 -26.06 5.05
CA GLN A 132 0.25 -27.22 4.46
C GLN A 132 -1.28 -27.05 4.47
N ALA A 133 -1.85 -26.54 5.55
CA ALA A 133 -3.28 -26.26 5.60
C ALA A 133 -3.70 -25.22 4.55
N LYS A 134 -2.87 -24.21 4.30
CA LYS A 134 -3.12 -23.22 3.24
C LYS A 134 -3.05 -23.84 1.85
N GLU A 135 -2.06 -24.70 1.60
CA GLU A 135 -1.91 -25.43 0.33
C GLU A 135 -3.12 -26.35 0.06
N ASP A 136 -3.51 -27.15 1.06
CA ASP A 136 -4.70 -28.01 0.96
C ASP A 136 -5.99 -27.21 0.69
N ALA A 137 -6.15 -26.04 1.31
CA ALA A 137 -7.30 -25.17 1.04
C ALA A 137 -7.22 -24.61 -0.39
N PHE A 138 -6.03 -24.19 -0.83
CA PHE A 138 -5.80 -23.67 -2.18
C PHE A 138 -6.12 -24.67 -3.27
N ASP A 139 -5.78 -25.95 -3.08
CA ASP A 139 -6.13 -27.02 -4.02
C ASP A 139 -7.65 -27.16 -4.21
N ILE A 140 -8.45 -26.82 -3.19
CA ILE A 140 -9.92 -26.88 -3.26
C ILE A 140 -10.50 -25.71 -4.06
N TYR A 141 -10.05 -24.47 -3.80
CA TYR A 141 -10.69 -23.29 -4.39
C TYR A 141 -10.04 -22.80 -5.69
N SER A 142 -8.79 -23.14 -5.96
CA SER A 142 -8.05 -22.64 -7.14
C SER A 142 -8.70 -23.05 -8.46
N GLU A 143 -9.34 -24.23 -8.51
CA GLU A 143 -10.05 -24.73 -9.70
C GLU A 143 -11.38 -24.02 -9.98
N ASN A 144 -11.94 -23.31 -8.99
CA ASN A 144 -13.26 -22.66 -9.11
C ASN A 144 -13.20 -21.34 -9.88
N GLY A 145 -11.99 -20.85 -10.16
CA GLY A 145 -11.73 -19.58 -10.82
C GLY A 145 -11.99 -18.37 -9.92
N GLN A 146 -11.45 -17.23 -10.35
CA GLN A 146 -11.57 -15.96 -9.62
C GLN A 146 -13.02 -15.45 -9.63
N THR A 147 -13.38 -14.75 -8.54
CA THR A 147 -14.64 -14.00 -8.45
C THR A 147 -14.67 -12.85 -9.46
N ASP A 148 -15.86 -12.40 -9.85
CA ASP A 148 -15.96 -11.30 -10.82
C ASP A 148 -15.59 -9.95 -10.20
N ASP A 149 -15.86 -9.77 -8.90
CA ASP A 149 -15.44 -8.60 -8.13
C ASP A 149 -13.91 -8.53 -8.02
N TYR A 150 -13.23 -9.65 -7.79
CA TYR A 150 -11.76 -9.68 -7.76
C TYR A 150 -11.15 -9.33 -9.11
N LYS A 151 -11.69 -9.86 -10.21
CA LYS A 151 -11.21 -9.50 -11.55
C LYS A 151 -11.38 -8.01 -11.82
N LYS A 152 -12.51 -7.42 -11.41
CA LYS A 152 -12.76 -5.99 -11.53
C LYS A 152 -11.75 -5.18 -10.71
N TRP A 153 -11.49 -5.59 -9.47
CA TRP A 153 -10.47 -4.97 -8.63
C TRP A 153 -9.06 -5.05 -9.25
N CYS A 154 -8.70 -6.18 -9.87
CA CYS A 154 -7.46 -6.29 -10.64
C CYS A 154 -7.41 -5.34 -11.85
N GLU A 155 -8.52 -5.15 -12.56
CA GLU A 155 -8.59 -4.17 -13.66
C GLU A 155 -8.38 -2.74 -13.16
N GLU A 156 -8.99 -2.38 -12.03
CA GLU A 156 -8.80 -1.08 -11.37
C GLU A 156 -7.34 -0.89 -10.92
N ASN A 157 -6.70 -1.91 -10.34
CA ASN A 157 -5.27 -1.91 -10.01
C ASN A 157 -4.37 -1.69 -11.22
N ARG A 158 -4.67 -2.33 -12.36
CA ARG A 158 -3.91 -2.13 -13.60
C ARG A 158 -4.05 -0.70 -14.13
N ALA A 159 -5.25 -0.11 -14.03
CA ALA A 159 -5.46 1.29 -14.38
C ALA A 159 -4.66 2.22 -13.46
N LEU A 160 -4.67 1.98 -12.14
CA LEU A 160 -3.85 2.71 -11.17
C LEU A 160 -2.37 2.59 -11.47
N ARG A 161 -1.88 1.38 -11.79
CA ARG A 161 -0.48 1.17 -12.21
C ARG A 161 -0.13 2.01 -13.42
N GLN A 162 -0.99 2.07 -14.44
CA GLN A 162 -0.74 2.89 -15.63
C GLN A 162 -0.68 4.37 -15.28
N GLN A 163 -1.59 4.85 -14.43
CA GLN A 163 -1.58 6.23 -13.93
C GLN A 163 -0.29 6.55 -13.17
N VAL A 164 0.08 5.73 -12.19
CA VAL A 164 1.32 5.91 -11.41
C VAL A 164 2.57 5.81 -12.29
N THR A 165 2.56 4.91 -13.28
CA THR A 165 3.66 4.81 -14.26
C THR A 165 3.85 6.15 -14.98
N GLY A 166 2.78 6.75 -15.49
CA GLY A 166 2.86 8.05 -16.16
C GLY A 166 3.37 9.17 -15.24
N VAL A 167 2.96 9.17 -13.97
CA VAL A 167 3.44 10.12 -12.95
C VAL A 167 4.93 9.94 -12.68
N LEU A 168 5.41 8.71 -12.52
CA LEU A 168 6.82 8.41 -12.27
C LEU A 168 7.69 8.65 -13.50
N GLU A 169 7.20 8.39 -14.71
CA GLU A 169 7.90 8.72 -15.95
C GLU A 169 8.08 10.23 -16.13
N GLU A 170 7.06 11.01 -15.79
CA GLU A 170 7.16 12.47 -15.77
C GLU A 170 8.14 12.94 -14.70
N TYR A 171 8.05 12.41 -13.49
CA TYR A 171 8.95 12.72 -12.40
C TYR A 171 10.40 12.41 -12.75
N ASN A 172 10.68 11.24 -13.30
CA ASN A 172 12.04 10.77 -13.61
C ASN A 172 12.60 11.36 -14.92
N ARG A 173 11.81 12.13 -15.67
CA ARG A 173 12.22 12.70 -16.96
C ARG A 173 13.41 13.64 -16.78
N ASP A 174 14.48 13.38 -17.54
CA ASP A 174 15.71 14.19 -17.58
C ASP A 174 16.43 14.35 -16.22
N ARG A 175 16.11 13.49 -15.23
CA ARG A 175 16.77 13.50 -13.93
C ARG A 175 17.97 12.54 -13.89
N ASP A 176 19.11 13.06 -13.44
CA ASP A 176 20.31 12.27 -13.17
C ASP A 176 20.31 11.81 -11.70
N VAL A 177 19.56 10.73 -11.44
CA VAL A 177 19.48 10.07 -10.12
C VAL A 177 20.06 8.68 -10.23
N ALA A 178 20.87 8.30 -9.24
CA ALA A 178 21.50 6.99 -9.13
C ALA A 178 20.43 5.87 -9.18
N PRO A 179 20.69 4.73 -9.87
CA PRO A 179 19.68 3.68 -10.05
C PRO A 179 19.11 3.07 -8.77
N ASP A 180 19.91 3.04 -7.71
CA ASP A 180 19.58 2.54 -6.37
C ASP A 180 18.83 3.57 -5.49
N VAL A 181 18.78 4.84 -5.90
CA VAL A 181 17.98 5.88 -5.24
C VAL A 181 16.72 6.18 -6.04
N ARG A 182 16.72 5.98 -7.36
CA ARG A 182 15.60 6.31 -8.24
C ARG A 182 14.31 5.59 -7.83
N LEU A 183 13.20 6.33 -7.76
CA LEU A 183 11.88 5.73 -7.51
C LEU A 183 11.40 4.89 -8.68
N MET A 184 10.87 3.71 -8.38
CA MET A 184 10.33 2.77 -9.35
C MET A 184 9.07 2.09 -8.81
N ILE A 185 8.36 1.40 -9.72
CA ILE A 185 7.25 0.53 -9.36
C ILE A 185 7.79 -0.88 -9.13
N VAL A 186 7.48 -1.46 -7.96
CA VAL A 186 7.78 -2.86 -7.64
C VAL A 186 6.47 -3.62 -7.42
N ASN A 187 6.36 -4.83 -7.97
CA ASN A 187 5.18 -5.66 -7.80
C ASN A 187 5.04 -6.10 -6.35
N TYR A 188 3.81 -6.07 -5.82
CA TYR A 188 3.51 -6.56 -4.49
C TYR A 188 2.22 -7.38 -4.54
N GLY A 189 2.29 -8.69 -4.26
CA GLY A 189 1.13 -9.56 -4.39
C GLY A 189 0.48 -9.56 -5.77
N ASP A 190 -0.84 -9.76 -5.80
CA ASP A 190 -1.63 -9.87 -7.02
C ASP A 190 -2.10 -8.49 -7.52
N ASP A 191 -1.46 -8.00 -8.58
CA ASP A 191 -1.74 -6.73 -9.27
C ASP A 191 -1.57 -5.42 -8.43
N SER A 192 -1.41 -5.49 -7.11
CA SER A 192 -0.98 -4.36 -6.27
C SER A 192 0.52 -4.08 -6.42
N PHE A 193 0.97 -2.90 -5.99
CA PHE A 193 2.37 -2.49 -6.20
C PHE A 193 2.83 -1.41 -5.24
N ARG A 194 4.15 -1.24 -5.14
CA ARG A 194 4.78 -0.19 -4.34
C ARG A 194 5.48 0.83 -5.21
N ILE A 195 5.50 2.07 -4.72
CA ILE A 195 6.47 3.08 -5.10
C ILE A 195 7.56 3.07 -4.04
N ASN A 196 8.79 2.76 -4.43
CA ASN A 196 9.96 2.75 -3.55
C ASN A 196 11.24 3.02 -4.35
N ASN A 197 12.33 3.29 -3.63
CA ASN A 197 13.66 3.44 -4.24
C ASN A 197 14.13 2.11 -4.83
N GLY A 198 14.86 2.17 -5.94
CA GLY A 198 15.40 1.01 -6.62
C GLY A 198 16.48 0.29 -5.81
N GLY A 199 16.97 -0.82 -6.36
CA GLY A 199 18.02 -1.63 -5.74
C GLY A 199 17.49 -2.86 -4.98
N VAL A 200 18.42 -3.71 -4.54
CA VAL A 200 18.10 -5.01 -3.92
C VAL A 200 18.01 -4.83 -2.41
N HIS A 201 16.98 -4.13 -1.94
CA HIS A 201 16.96 -3.60 -0.57
C HIS A 201 15.72 -3.97 0.24
N GLU A 202 14.83 -4.82 -0.28
CA GLU A 202 13.64 -5.32 0.42
C GLU A 202 13.98 -6.36 1.51
N LYS A 203 15.11 -6.19 2.21
CA LYS A 203 15.41 -6.99 3.38
C LYS A 203 14.82 -6.31 4.61
N PRO A 204 14.06 -7.04 5.46
CA PRO A 204 13.66 -6.53 6.76
C PRO A 204 14.89 -6.15 7.58
N VAL A 205 14.80 -5.05 8.32
CA VAL A 205 15.90 -4.52 9.15
C VAL A 205 16.20 -5.43 10.36
N ASN A 206 15.35 -6.45 10.56
CA ASN A 206 15.36 -7.36 11.71
C ASN A 206 16.51 -8.40 11.66
N GLU A 207 17.26 -8.48 10.56
CA GLU A 207 18.53 -9.21 10.52
C GLU A 207 19.57 -8.40 11.31
N LYS A 208 20.20 -8.97 12.35
CA LYS A 208 21.24 -8.28 13.15
C LYS A 208 22.39 -7.83 12.23
N PRO A 209 22.43 -6.57 11.77
CA PRO A 209 23.42 -6.17 10.80
C PRO A 209 24.73 -5.95 11.53
N ASP A 210 25.85 -6.26 10.89
CA ASP A 210 27.14 -5.79 11.37
C ASP A 210 27.24 -4.26 11.27
N GLU A 211 28.28 -3.67 11.86
CA GLU A 211 28.42 -2.21 11.88
C GLU A 211 28.61 -1.61 10.48
N GLU A 212 29.18 -2.34 9.53
CA GLU A 212 29.33 -1.87 8.15
C GLU A 212 27.96 -1.82 7.45
N GLN A 213 27.15 -2.86 7.63
CA GLN A 213 25.78 -2.94 7.11
C GLN A 213 24.88 -1.85 7.70
N LYS A 214 25.02 -1.54 9.01
CA LYS A 214 24.28 -0.43 9.64
C LYS A 214 24.68 0.92 9.08
N GLN A 215 25.97 1.19 8.92
CA GLN A 215 26.45 2.46 8.37
C GLN A 215 26.03 2.61 6.91
N GLU A 216 26.01 1.53 6.15
CA GLU A 216 25.48 1.54 4.79
C GLU A 216 23.98 1.83 4.75
N LEU A 217 23.20 1.17 5.61
CA LEU A 217 21.76 1.42 5.72
C LEU A 217 21.46 2.88 6.09
N ILE A 218 22.16 3.45 7.07
CA ILE A 218 21.98 4.85 7.48
C ILE A 218 22.25 5.79 6.29
N ARG A 219 23.40 5.63 5.62
CA ARG A 219 23.77 6.48 4.48
C ARG A 219 22.78 6.39 3.33
N ARG A 220 22.27 5.18 3.05
CA ARG A 220 21.30 4.98 1.97
C ARG A 220 19.94 5.55 2.33
N LEU A 221 19.46 5.29 3.54
CA LEU A 221 18.15 5.75 4.01
C LEU A 221 18.00 7.26 3.89
N GLU A 222 19.05 8.03 4.22
CA GLU A 222 19.04 9.49 4.05
C GLU A 222 18.80 9.90 2.59
N SER A 223 19.43 9.20 1.64
CA SER A 223 19.27 9.48 0.21
C SER A 223 17.90 9.03 -0.29
N ASP A 224 17.42 7.87 0.16
CA ASP A 224 16.12 7.32 -0.19
C ASP A 224 14.98 8.24 0.28
N GLN A 225 15.05 8.72 1.52
CA GLN A 225 14.10 9.67 2.11
C GLN A 225 14.15 11.03 1.41
N ALA A 226 15.34 11.52 1.04
CA ALA A 226 15.49 12.77 0.29
C ALA A 226 14.86 12.68 -1.11
N GLU A 227 14.98 11.54 -1.79
CA GLU A 227 14.32 11.30 -3.06
C GLU A 227 12.80 11.26 -2.89
N MET A 228 12.29 10.52 -1.89
CA MET A 228 10.86 10.46 -1.60
C MET A 228 10.28 11.86 -1.32
N LYS A 229 10.99 12.70 -0.57
CA LYS A 229 10.61 14.10 -0.33
C LYS A 229 10.60 14.93 -1.61
N THR A 230 11.58 14.73 -2.49
CA THR A 230 11.63 15.41 -3.79
C THR A 230 10.43 15.00 -4.66
N PHE A 231 10.03 13.73 -4.60
CA PHE A 231 8.82 13.23 -5.23
C PHE A 231 7.56 13.84 -4.63
N THR A 232 7.46 13.98 -3.30
CA THR A 232 6.36 14.68 -2.63
C THR A 232 6.14 16.09 -3.19
N GLU A 233 7.23 16.87 -3.33
CA GLU A 233 7.16 18.23 -3.85
C GLU A 233 6.74 18.25 -5.33
N PHE A 234 7.18 17.28 -6.12
CA PHE A 234 6.70 17.11 -7.50
C PHE A 234 5.19 16.82 -7.54
N LEU A 235 4.68 15.91 -6.71
CA LEU A 235 3.26 15.59 -6.65
C LEU A 235 2.42 16.79 -6.22
N LYS A 236 2.89 17.58 -5.25
CA LYS A 236 2.25 18.83 -4.81
C LYS A 236 2.13 19.84 -5.95
N LYS A 237 3.23 20.08 -6.68
CA LYS A 237 3.21 20.95 -7.86
C LYS A 237 2.25 20.45 -8.92
N LYS A 238 2.27 19.15 -9.21
CA LYS A 238 1.35 18.52 -10.14
C LYS A 238 -0.11 18.71 -9.74
N TYR A 239 -0.42 18.56 -8.46
CA TYR A 239 -1.77 18.74 -7.92
C TYR A 239 -2.23 20.20 -8.01
N PHE A 240 -1.42 21.16 -7.56
CA PHE A 240 -1.78 22.59 -7.53
C PHE A 240 -1.63 23.29 -8.89
N GLY A 241 -0.91 22.69 -9.85
CA GLY A 241 -0.64 23.26 -11.18
C GLY A 241 0.44 24.34 -11.16
N GLU A 242 1.48 24.14 -10.34
CA GLU A 242 2.61 25.08 -10.15
C GLU A 242 3.86 24.72 -10.96
#